data_AF-A0AAU4AFZ4-F1
#
_entry.id   AF-A0AAU4AFZ4-F1
#
_cell.length_a   1.000
_cell.length_b   1.000
_cell.length_c   1.000
_cell.angle_alpha   90.00
_cell.angle_beta   90.00
_cell.angle_gamma   90.00
#
_symmetry.space_group_name_H-M   'P 1'
#
loop_
_entity.id
_entity.type
_entity.pdbx_description
1 polymer ?
#
loop_
_entity_poly.entity_id
_entity_poly.type
_entity_poly.pdbx_seq_one_letter_code
_entity_poly.pdbx_strand_id
1 'polypeptide(L)'
;MARRNGCLIGCLVAVVLGIGLLVLLLFGVGKIVDVADKTLVDPKVYEAVKAGDPASEVRAKLPSGETFVKEALKDGGPAVPAGAECSWYLSTSGDSDTVFRFCFKDGKLAEKADYRLK
;
A
#
# COMPACT_ATOMS: atom_id res chain seq x y z
N MET A 1 13.28 60.89 7.17
CA MET A 1 12.92 59.64 7.88
C MET A 1 12.35 58.66 6.87
N ALA A 2 13.18 57.77 6.31
CA ALA A 2 12.76 56.81 5.29
C ALA A 2 12.05 55.60 5.93
N ARG A 3 10.86 55.30 5.43
CA ARG A 3 9.97 54.23 5.92
C ARG A 3 10.60 52.86 5.65
N ARG A 4 11.19 52.25 6.68
CA ARG A 4 11.84 50.93 6.70
C ARG A 4 10.88 49.73 6.65
N ASN A 5 9.79 49.84 5.89
CA ASN A 5 8.68 48.89 5.96
C ASN A 5 8.82 47.70 4.98
N GLY A 6 9.79 47.74 4.05
CA GLY A 6 9.99 46.70 3.03
C GLY A 6 10.80 45.49 3.50
N CYS A 7 11.64 45.62 4.54
CA CYS A 7 12.51 44.54 5.01
C CYS A 7 11.74 43.47 5.82
N LEU A 8 10.72 43.89 6.58
CA LEU A 8 9.93 42.97 7.40
C LEU A 8 8.96 42.12 6.57
N ILE A 9 8.44 42.66 5.46
CA ILE A 9 7.48 41.96 4.61
C ILE A 9 8.17 40.88 3.77
N GLY A 10 9.36 41.16 3.23
CA GLY A 10 10.12 40.17 2.45
C GLY A 10 10.61 38.97 3.28
N CYS A 11 10.97 39.19 4.55
CA CYS A 11 11.43 38.13 5.44
C CYS A 11 10.29 37.18 5.84
N LEU A 12 9.08 37.71 6.07
CA LEU A 12 7.89 36.90 6.37
C LEU A 12 7.46 36.04 5.16
N VAL A 13 7.51 36.58 3.95
CA VAL A 13 7.16 35.82 2.74
C VAL A 13 8.15 34.67 2.50
N ALA A 14 9.45 34.90 2.70
CA ALA A 14 10.46 33.85 2.57
C ALA A 14 10.29 32.74 3.61
N VAL A 15 9.97 33.08 4.86
CA VAL A 15 9.71 32.10 5.92
C VAL A 15 8.46 31.28 5.64
N VAL A 16 7.37 31.90 5.18
CA VAL A 16 6.12 31.19 4.85
C VAL A 16 6.31 30.24 3.66
N LEU A 17 7.02 30.68 2.61
CA LEU A 17 7.36 29.82 1.46
C LEU A 17 8.28 28.65 1.86
N GLY A 18 9.29 28.91 2.71
CA GLY A 18 10.21 27.88 3.18
C GLY A 18 9.51 26.82 4.04
N ILE A 19 8.63 27.23 4.96
CA ILE A 19 7.83 26.31 5.77
C ILE A 19 6.85 25.53 4.89
N GLY A 20 6.21 26.20 3.92
CA GLY A 20 5.32 25.53 2.97
C GLY A 20 6.02 24.45 2.15
N LEU A 21 7.23 24.73 1.66
CA LEU A 21 8.08 23.76 0.94
C LEU A 21 8.50 22.59 1.83
N LEU A 22 8.89 22.85 3.08
CA LEU A 22 9.24 21.78 4.03
C LEU A 22 8.02 20.89 4.35
N VAL A 23 6.85 21.48 4.56
CA VAL A 23 5.62 20.71 4.80
C VAL A 23 5.26 19.88 3.56
N LEU A 24 5.36 20.45 2.35
CA LEU A 24 5.13 19.73 1.10
C LEU A 24 6.15 18.59 0.88
N LEU A 25 7.41 18.79 1.22
CA LEU A 25 8.44 17.74 1.14
C LEU A 25 8.20 16.63 2.16
N LEU A 26 7.86 16.97 3.41
CA LEU A 26 7.57 15.99 4.45
C LEU A 26 6.29 15.19 4.14
N PHE A 27 5.22 15.86 3.68
CA PHE A 27 3.99 15.18 3.24
C PHE A 27 4.18 14.41 1.93
N GLY A 28 4.97 14.95 1.00
CA GLY A 28 5.24 14.31 -0.29
C GLY A 28 6.02 13.02 -0.13
N VAL A 29 7.13 13.06 0.61
CA VAL A 29 7.97 11.86 0.86
C VAL A 29 7.23 10.85 1.73
N GLY A 30 6.54 11.29 2.79
CA GLY A 30 5.75 10.39 3.64
C GLY A 30 4.66 9.63 2.87
N LYS A 31 4.03 10.25 1.86
CA LYS A 31 3.03 9.59 1.01
C LYS A 31 3.65 8.62 0.00
N ILE A 32 4.87 8.87 -0.49
CA ILE A 32 5.52 8.00 -1.49
C ILE A 32 6.02 6.70 -0.83
N VAL A 33 6.62 6.78 0.37
CA VAL A 33 7.04 5.58 1.12
C VAL A 33 5.82 4.74 1.53
N ASP A 34 4.74 5.42 1.94
CA ASP A 34 3.50 4.77 2.37
C ASP A 34 2.71 4.14 1.20
N VAL A 35 2.87 4.60 -0.04
CA VAL A 35 2.25 3.96 -1.22
C VAL A 35 3.01 2.69 -1.64
N ALA A 36 4.34 2.66 -1.48
CA ALA A 36 5.14 1.47 -1.77
C ALA A 36 4.90 0.35 -0.75
N ASP A 37 4.86 0.67 0.55
CA ASP A 37 4.59 -0.31 1.61
C ASP A 37 3.13 -0.83 1.63
N LYS A 38 2.18 -0.07 1.09
CA LYS A 38 0.75 -0.42 1.11
C LYS A 38 0.31 -1.55 0.18
N THR A 39 1.18 -2.08 -0.67
CA THR A 39 0.83 -3.13 -1.64
C THR A 39 1.66 -4.40 -1.50
N LEU A 40 2.67 -4.36 -0.63
CA LEU A 40 3.62 -5.44 -0.43
C LEU A 40 3.27 -6.25 0.82
N VAL A 41 3.31 -7.57 0.70
CA VAL A 41 3.09 -8.51 1.80
C VAL A 41 4.38 -9.29 2.04
N ASP A 42 4.81 -9.33 3.30
CA ASP A 42 5.95 -10.16 3.70
C ASP A 42 5.59 -11.64 3.54
N PRO A 43 6.46 -12.46 2.92
CA PRO A 43 6.25 -13.91 2.82
C PRO A 43 5.89 -14.57 4.16
N LYS A 44 6.44 -14.09 5.28
CA LYS A 44 6.12 -14.61 6.62
C LYS A 44 4.66 -14.38 7.01
N VAL A 45 4.05 -13.27 6.58
CA VAL A 45 2.62 -13.00 6.79
C VAL A 45 1.79 -13.98 5.97
N TYR A 46 2.18 -14.21 4.70
CA TYR A 46 1.53 -15.21 3.85
C TYR A 46 1.59 -16.62 4.48
N GLU A 47 2.76 -17.03 4.98
CA GLU A 47 2.95 -18.34 5.65
C GLU A 47 2.17 -18.46 6.96
N ALA A 48 2.09 -17.37 7.75
CA ALA A 48 1.42 -17.37 9.04
C ALA A 48 -0.10 -17.52 8.94
N VAL A 49 -0.70 -17.13 7.81
CA VAL A 49 -2.14 -17.21 7.60
C VAL A 49 -2.52 -18.54 6.96
N LYS A 50 -3.63 -19.15 7.40
CA LYS A 50 -4.12 -20.45 6.94
C LYS A 50 -5.57 -20.39 6.48
N ALA A 51 -5.91 -21.28 5.54
CA ALA A 51 -7.31 -21.47 5.16
C ALA A 51 -8.14 -21.86 6.40
N GLY A 52 -9.29 -21.21 6.56
CA GLY A 52 -10.14 -21.31 7.75
C GLY A 52 -9.99 -20.17 8.75
N ASP A 53 -8.91 -19.38 8.67
CA ASP A 53 -8.69 -18.24 9.57
C ASP A 53 -9.80 -17.18 9.38
N PRO A 54 -10.20 -16.46 10.45
CA PRO A 54 -11.18 -15.38 10.35
C PRO A 54 -10.70 -14.28 9.41
N ALA A 55 -11.56 -13.85 8.47
CA ALA A 55 -11.20 -12.84 7.48
C ALA A 55 -10.75 -11.52 8.13
N SER A 56 -11.30 -11.17 9.29
CA SER A 56 -10.90 -9.99 10.07
C SER A 56 -9.45 -10.09 10.56
N GLU A 57 -9.04 -11.23 11.09
CA GLU A 57 -7.68 -11.46 11.59
C GLU A 57 -6.66 -11.47 10.46
N VAL A 58 -7.03 -12.05 9.31
CA VAL A 58 -6.18 -12.03 8.12
C VAL A 58 -6.04 -10.61 7.60
N ARG A 59 -7.15 -9.90 7.38
CA ARG A 59 -7.15 -8.53 6.87
C ARG A 59 -6.43 -7.54 7.78
N ALA A 60 -6.43 -7.77 9.10
CA ALA A 60 -5.68 -6.95 10.05
C ALA A 60 -4.15 -7.08 9.88
N LYS A 61 -3.66 -8.19 9.31
CA LYS A 61 -2.24 -8.42 9.02
C LYS A 61 -1.85 -7.99 7.60
N LEU A 62 -2.85 -7.75 6.74
CA LEU A 62 -2.63 -7.35 5.35
C LEU A 62 -2.59 -5.83 5.25
N PRO A 63 -1.85 -5.29 4.26
CA PRO A 63 -1.94 -3.89 3.92
C PRO A 63 -3.38 -3.50 3.59
N SER A 64 -3.78 -2.31 4.03
CA SER A 64 -5.10 -1.73 3.74
C SER A 64 -5.24 -1.25 2.29
N GLY A 65 -4.14 -1.20 1.54
CA GLY A 65 -4.14 -0.99 0.09
C GLY A 65 -4.38 -2.29 -0.65
N GLU A 66 -5.54 -2.45 -1.26
CA GLU A 66 -5.65 -3.43 -2.34
C GLU A 66 -4.81 -2.92 -3.51
N THR A 67 -3.96 -3.78 -4.08
CA THR A 67 -3.21 -3.42 -5.28
C THR A 67 -4.23 -3.08 -6.37
N PHE A 68 -4.30 -1.79 -6.75
CA PHE A 68 -5.19 -1.25 -7.79
C PHE A 68 -4.93 -1.85 -9.19
N VAL A 69 -4.01 -2.81 -9.28
CA VAL A 69 -3.66 -3.57 -10.49
C VAL A 69 -4.42 -4.89 -10.53
N LYS A 70 -5.72 -4.88 -10.15
CA LYS A 70 -6.57 -6.08 -10.13
C LYS A 70 -6.62 -6.77 -11.49
N GLU A 71 -6.54 -6.02 -12.58
CA GLU A 71 -6.65 -6.56 -13.93
C GLU A 71 -5.37 -7.25 -14.39
N ALA A 72 -4.18 -6.66 -14.20
CA ALA A 72 -2.93 -7.27 -14.66
C ALA A 72 -2.48 -8.45 -13.79
N LEU A 73 -2.85 -8.47 -12.50
CA LEU A 73 -2.50 -9.57 -11.59
C LEU A 73 -3.40 -10.82 -11.80
N LYS A 74 -4.61 -10.66 -12.33
CA LYS A 74 -5.58 -11.76 -12.51
C LYS A 74 -5.19 -12.75 -13.62
N ASP A 75 -4.51 -12.29 -14.67
CA ASP A 75 -4.23 -13.13 -15.85
C ASP A 75 -3.13 -14.20 -15.62
N GLY A 76 -2.34 -14.07 -14.55
CA GLY A 76 -1.25 -15.01 -14.24
C GLY A 76 -1.60 -16.12 -13.24
N GLY A 77 -2.70 -15.97 -12.50
CA GLY A 77 -3.01 -16.79 -11.32
C GLY A 77 -3.98 -17.95 -11.55
N PRO A 78 -4.08 -18.90 -10.60
CA PRO A 78 -5.11 -19.94 -10.61
C PRO A 78 -6.52 -19.36 -10.62
N ALA A 79 -7.54 -20.14 -10.99
CA ALA A 79 -8.92 -19.67 -11.01
C ALA A 79 -9.41 -19.21 -9.62
N VAL A 80 -10.29 -18.22 -9.59
CA VAL A 80 -10.91 -17.72 -8.35
C VAL A 80 -12.05 -18.66 -7.93
N PRO A 81 -12.13 -19.08 -6.65
CA PRO A 81 -13.24 -19.89 -6.16
C PRO A 81 -14.60 -19.19 -6.31
N ALA A 82 -15.65 -19.96 -6.63
CA ALA A 82 -16.99 -19.42 -6.82
C ALA A 82 -17.55 -18.76 -5.54
N GLY A 83 -17.95 -17.50 -5.66
CA GLY A 83 -18.50 -16.70 -4.56
C GLY A 83 -17.48 -16.26 -3.52
N ALA A 84 -16.18 -16.30 -3.83
CA ALA A 84 -15.13 -15.75 -2.98
C ALA A 84 -14.76 -14.33 -3.41
N GLU A 85 -14.48 -13.47 -2.44
CA GLU A 85 -13.87 -12.16 -2.65
C GLU A 85 -12.35 -12.27 -2.47
N CYS A 86 -11.59 -12.03 -3.53
CA CYS A 86 -10.14 -12.14 -3.49
C CYS A 86 -9.44 -10.78 -3.49
N SER A 87 -8.33 -10.71 -2.76
CA SER A 87 -7.40 -9.59 -2.73
C SER A 87 -6.01 -10.07 -3.16
N TRP A 88 -5.28 -9.23 -3.88
CA TRP A 88 -3.98 -9.54 -4.46
C TRP A 88 -2.91 -8.55 -3.99
N TYR A 89 -1.74 -9.08 -3.65
CA TYR A 89 -0.61 -8.34 -3.13
C TYR A 89 0.68 -8.82 -3.78
N LEU A 90 1.67 -7.95 -3.88
CA LEU A 90 3.02 -8.34 -4.31
C LEU A 90 3.83 -8.78 -3.10
N SER A 91 4.81 -9.66 -3.30
CA SER A 91 5.72 -10.04 -2.22
C SER A 91 6.72 -8.93 -1.93
N THR A 92 7.11 -8.76 -0.66
CA THR A 92 8.27 -7.93 -0.29
C THR A 92 9.61 -8.64 -0.59
N SER A 93 9.59 -9.94 -0.93
CA SER A 93 10.83 -10.64 -1.30
C SER A 93 11.43 -10.05 -2.57
N GLY A 94 12.75 -10.21 -2.76
CA GLY A 94 13.47 -9.65 -3.91
C GLY A 94 12.97 -10.12 -5.29
N ASP A 95 12.02 -11.05 -5.33
CA ASP A 95 11.27 -11.47 -6.51
C ASP A 95 9.95 -10.68 -6.57
N SER A 96 10.05 -9.42 -7.01
CA SER A 96 8.92 -8.48 -7.16
C SER A 96 7.80 -8.97 -8.08
N ASP A 97 8.00 -10.08 -8.77
CA ASP A 97 7.04 -10.71 -9.67
C ASP A 97 6.14 -11.73 -8.94
N THR A 98 6.40 -12.00 -7.67
CA THR A 98 5.60 -12.95 -6.87
C THR A 98 4.35 -12.26 -6.33
N VAL A 99 3.19 -12.86 -6.65
CA VAL A 99 1.87 -12.39 -6.27
C VAL A 99 1.29 -13.32 -5.23
N PHE A 100 0.78 -12.76 -4.14
CA PHE A 100 -0.01 -13.46 -3.14
C PHE A 100 -1.49 -13.12 -3.30
N ARG A 101 -2.32 -14.14 -3.47
CA ARG A 101 -3.78 -14.05 -3.51
C ARG A 101 -4.38 -14.61 -2.23
N PHE A 102 -5.30 -13.85 -1.64
CA PHE A 102 -6.11 -14.27 -0.51
C PHE A 102 -7.58 -14.21 -0.92
N CYS A 103 -8.29 -15.33 -0.87
CA CYS A 103 -9.70 -15.43 -1.23
C CYS A 103 -10.55 -15.71 0.00
N PHE A 104 -11.49 -14.82 0.28
CA PHE A 104 -12.35 -14.88 1.45
C PHE A 104 -13.76 -15.32 1.07
N LYS A 105 -14.36 -16.18 1.90
CA LYS A 105 -15.74 -16.63 1.76
C LYS A 105 -16.30 -16.91 3.15
N ASP A 106 -17.58 -16.59 3.35
CA ASP A 106 -18.28 -16.85 4.61
C ASP A 106 -17.54 -16.30 5.85
N GLY A 107 -16.89 -15.14 5.69
CA GLY A 107 -16.14 -14.48 6.77
C GLY A 107 -14.81 -15.14 7.14
N LYS A 108 -14.31 -16.09 6.34
CA LYS A 108 -13.04 -16.80 6.56
C LYS A 108 -12.16 -16.77 5.32
N LEU A 109 -10.87 -17.03 5.48
CA LEU A 109 -9.99 -17.31 4.37
C LEU A 109 -10.33 -18.67 3.78
N ALA A 110 -10.90 -18.69 2.57
CA ALA A 110 -11.26 -19.93 1.89
C ALA A 110 -10.05 -20.56 1.21
N GLU A 111 -9.22 -19.74 0.58
CA GLU A 111 -8.04 -20.19 -0.16
C GLU A 111 -6.98 -19.10 -0.18
N LYS A 112 -5.71 -19.51 -0.22
CA LYS A 112 -4.58 -18.65 -0.57
C LYS A 112 -3.77 -19.30 -1.70
N ALA A 113 -3.18 -18.47 -2.55
CA ALA A 113 -2.31 -18.93 -3.63
C ALA A 113 -1.16 -17.95 -3.85
N ASP A 114 0.00 -18.49 -4.20
CA ASP A 114 1.17 -17.74 -4.65
C ASP A 114 1.53 -18.15 -6.09
N TYR A 115 1.90 -17.18 -6.90
CA TYR A 115 2.30 -17.40 -8.28
C TYR A 115 3.15 -16.24 -8.77
N ARG A 116 3.94 -16.47 -9.83
CA ARG A 116 4.67 -15.39 -10.50
C ARG A 116 3.84 -14.78 -11.62
N LEU A 117 4.00 -13.48 -11.82
CA LEU A 117 3.60 -12.81 -13.06
C LEU A 117 4.39 -13.41 -14.22
N LYS A 118 3.72 -13.55 -15.37
CA LYS A 118 4.32 -14.01 -16.63
C LYS A 118 4.67 -12.83 -17.52
#